data_AF-B4MKV9-F1
#
_entry.id   AF-B4MKV9-F1
#
_cell.length_a   1.000
_cell.length_b   1.000
_cell.length_c   1.000
_cell.angle_alpha   90.00
_cell.angle_beta   90.00
_cell.angle_gamma   90.00
#
_symmetry.space_group_name_H-M   'P 1'
#
loop_
_entity.id
_entity.type
_entity.pdbx_description
1 polymer ?
#
loop_
_entity_poly.entity_id
_entity_poly.type
_entity_poly.pdbx_seq_one_letter_code
_entity_poly.pdbx_strand_id
1 'polypeptide(L)'
;MNFILRLLCIGSALVVVSTATLTFDPDLICTLVVNGTKMNDPRACNAWVQCIDEKPVNGTCSGDLFYDRETQTCVDSSSIDCISSEPCAAEPNGFAADPYTCNGYYYCINGTGSHGTCGTGMNYNPATMHCIRDFPCEEKMDPDSLCNILPDGVFIKDTNNCNGYQMCWKSKIINGTCPGTFLFNAQKAECVYPQTVECTITESPPVTVASGICAKAGDFISDNETCNGYYYCHELETGEFTLEHGVCPDGRFFYESDDGGVCAPRSKVNCPYDRCVDLGNTTIQLANESDDDCRGYLICQDGTSIGSGICPTDEYFDEVTQRCSTQVISYPACELSSSSSSSSSSSSATTTSETATDGSSSADSEASSSTTINGS
;
A
#
# COMPACT_ATOMS: atom_id res chain seq x y z
N MET A 1 60.14 41.72 21.72
CA MET A 1 60.31 40.27 21.48
C MET A 1 58.97 39.74 21.03
N ASN A 2 58.96 39.06 19.88
CA ASN A 2 57.80 38.56 19.14
C ASN A 2 56.83 37.74 19.99
N PHE A 3 55.52 37.81 19.70
CA PHE A 3 54.81 36.73 18.97
C PHE A 3 53.38 37.18 18.63
N ILE A 4 53.10 37.29 17.34
CA ILE A 4 51.77 37.44 16.77
C ILE A 4 51.16 36.04 16.70
N LEU A 5 50.05 35.79 17.41
CA LEU A 5 49.24 34.59 17.23
C LEU A 5 47.92 35.00 16.56
N ARG A 6 47.84 34.81 15.25
CA ARG A 6 46.59 34.93 14.49
C ARG A 6 45.74 33.69 14.76
N LEU A 7 44.65 33.84 15.51
CA LEU A 7 43.57 32.85 15.53
C LEU A 7 42.76 32.99 14.24
N LEU A 8 42.90 32.03 13.33
CA LEU A 8 41.92 31.78 12.27
C LEU A 8 40.77 30.99 12.90
N CYS A 9 39.64 31.64 13.17
CA CYS A 9 38.39 30.92 13.38
C CYS A 9 37.82 30.61 12.00
N ILE A 10 38.01 29.37 11.54
CA ILE A 10 37.33 28.83 10.38
C ILE A 10 35.87 28.66 10.81
N GLY A 11 35.00 29.53 10.32
CA GLY A 11 33.56 29.38 10.48
C GLY A 11 33.14 28.12 9.74
N SER A 12 32.84 27.05 10.48
CA SER A 12 32.16 25.88 9.95
C SER A 12 30.78 26.33 9.50
N ALA A 13 30.63 26.63 8.21
CA ALA A 13 29.33 26.68 7.58
C ALA A 13 28.74 25.27 7.70
N LEU A 14 27.75 25.10 8.58
CA LEU A 14 26.85 23.96 8.51
C LEU A 14 26.19 24.04 7.12
N VAL A 15 26.69 23.22 6.20
CA VAL A 15 25.94 22.90 4.98
C VAL A 15 24.76 22.09 5.47
N VAL A 16 23.60 22.73 5.48
CA VAL A 16 22.33 22.03 5.63
C VAL A 16 22.22 21.16 4.38
N VAL A 17 22.56 19.89 4.52
CA VAL A 17 22.32 18.89 3.48
C VAL A 17 20.81 18.69 3.48
N SER A 18 20.13 19.35 2.54
CA SER A 18 18.75 19.06 2.22
C SER A 18 18.72 17.62 1.72
N THR A 19 18.20 16.72 2.55
CA THR A 19 17.76 15.40 2.13
C THR A 19 16.71 15.61 1.05
N ALA A 20 17.03 15.29 -0.20
CA ALA A 20 16.06 15.21 -1.27
C ALA A 20 15.19 13.98 -0.99
N THR A 21 14.16 14.17 -0.17
CA THR A 21 12.94 13.37 -0.26
C THR A 21 12.47 13.42 -1.72
N LEU A 22 11.83 12.37 -2.25
CA LEU A 22 11.09 12.51 -3.51
C LEU A 22 10.01 13.58 -3.31
N THR A 23 10.37 14.81 -3.64
CA THR A 23 9.51 15.96 -3.53
C THR A 23 8.68 15.99 -4.80
N PHE A 24 7.36 16.14 -4.64
CA PHE A 24 6.47 16.57 -5.71
C PHE A 24 7.14 17.65 -6.58
N ASP A 25 7.40 17.30 -7.85
CA ASP A 25 8.03 18.17 -8.85
C ASP A 25 6.99 18.55 -9.92
N PRO A 26 6.28 19.68 -9.74
CA PRO A 26 5.27 20.11 -10.70
C PRO A 26 5.88 20.60 -12.02
N ASP A 27 7.16 21.00 -12.06
CA ASP A 27 7.82 21.33 -13.33
C ASP A 27 7.96 20.08 -14.19
N LEU A 28 8.41 18.96 -13.62
CA LEU A 28 8.48 17.68 -14.35
C LEU A 28 7.09 17.22 -14.80
N ILE A 29 6.11 17.19 -13.89
CA ILE A 29 4.76 16.70 -14.20
C ILE A 29 4.14 17.48 -15.36
N CYS A 30 4.30 18.81 -15.39
CA CYS A 30 3.77 19.65 -16.47
C CYS A 30 4.39 19.38 -17.84
N THR A 31 5.56 18.73 -17.93
CA THR A 31 6.11 18.24 -19.20
C THR A 31 5.48 16.93 -19.67
N LEU A 32 4.87 16.17 -18.76
CA LEU A 32 4.35 14.83 -19.01
C LEU A 32 2.86 14.80 -19.37
N VAL A 33 2.13 15.88 -19.08
CA VAL A 33 0.67 15.97 -19.29
C VAL A 33 0.29 17.01 -20.34
N VAL A 34 -0.97 16.97 -20.79
CA VAL A 34 -1.52 17.92 -21.76
C VAL A 34 -1.59 19.34 -21.20
N ASN A 35 -1.38 20.34 -22.06
CA ASN A 35 -1.49 21.74 -21.69
C ASN A 35 -2.89 22.06 -21.13
N GLY A 36 -2.94 22.80 -20.03
CA GLY A 36 -4.15 23.14 -19.30
C GLY A 36 -4.54 22.15 -18.19
N THR A 37 -3.87 21.01 -18.08
CA THR A 37 -4.10 20.02 -16.99
C THR A 37 -4.04 20.72 -15.64
N LYS A 38 -5.05 20.48 -14.81
CA LYS A 38 -5.14 21.02 -13.45
C LYS A 38 -5.23 19.85 -12.46
N MET A 39 -4.40 19.91 -11.43
CA MET A 39 -4.15 18.80 -10.50
C MET A 39 -4.15 19.28 -9.05
N ASN A 40 -4.41 18.36 -8.13
CA ASN A 40 -4.22 18.63 -6.71
C ASN A 40 -2.73 18.88 -6.42
N ASP A 41 -2.43 19.81 -5.51
CA ASP A 41 -1.11 19.86 -4.90
C ASP A 41 -1.09 18.86 -3.74
N PRO A 42 -0.27 17.80 -3.79
CA PRO A 42 -0.26 16.77 -2.76
C PRO A 42 0.20 17.31 -1.40
N ARG A 43 0.74 18.53 -1.32
CA ARG A 43 1.20 19.13 -0.07
C ARG A 43 0.08 19.85 0.70
N ALA A 44 -1.06 20.15 0.06
CA ALA A 44 -2.17 20.82 0.74
C ALA A 44 -3.52 20.60 0.04
N CYS A 45 -4.55 20.21 0.81
CA CYS A 45 -5.90 19.91 0.30
C CYS A 45 -6.58 21.07 -0.43
N ASN A 46 -6.24 22.31 -0.05
CA ASN A 46 -6.81 23.52 -0.63
C ASN A 46 -5.98 24.08 -1.79
N ALA A 47 -4.88 23.42 -2.17
CA ALA A 47 -3.96 23.91 -3.19
C ALA A 47 -4.03 23.08 -4.47
N TRP A 48 -3.70 23.74 -5.58
CA TRP A 48 -3.73 23.15 -6.91
C TRP A 48 -2.62 23.70 -7.78
N VAL A 49 -2.28 22.93 -8.81
CA VAL A 49 -1.34 23.31 -9.86
C VAL A 49 -2.02 23.18 -11.21
N GLN A 50 -1.84 24.18 -12.08
CA GLN A 50 -2.26 24.13 -13.46
C GLN A 50 -1.04 24.19 -14.38
N CYS A 51 -0.92 23.23 -15.29
CA CYS A 51 0.14 23.20 -16.27
C CYS A 51 -0.21 24.09 -17.46
N ILE A 52 0.53 25.17 -17.64
CA ILE A 52 0.38 26.11 -18.76
C ILE A 52 1.71 26.17 -19.50
N ASP A 53 1.72 25.71 -20.74
CA ASP A 53 2.89 25.67 -21.62
C ASP A 53 4.12 25.03 -20.92
N GLU A 54 3.92 23.80 -20.43
CA GLU A 54 4.91 23.01 -19.67
C GLU A 54 5.33 23.60 -18.33
N LYS A 55 4.70 24.69 -17.89
CA LYS A 55 5.04 25.37 -16.63
C LYS A 55 3.92 25.34 -15.60
N PRO A 56 4.25 25.11 -14.32
CA PRO A 56 3.25 25.07 -13.27
C PRO A 56 2.81 26.49 -12.89
N VAL A 57 1.50 26.66 -12.79
CA VAL A 57 0.83 27.83 -12.22
C VAL A 57 0.08 27.37 -10.98
N ASN A 58 0.50 27.88 -9.82
CA ASN A 58 -0.06 27.47 -8.53
C ASN A 58 -1.27 28.32 -8.16
N GLY A 59 -2.19 27.75 -7.40
CA GLY A 59 -3.26 28.49 -6.76
C GLY A 59 -3.82 27.78 -5.54
N THR A 60 -4.67 28.49 -4.81
CA THR A 60 -5.29 28.01 -3.57
C THR A 60 -6.77 28.37 -3.55
N CYS A 61 -7.57 27.49 -2.96
CA CYS A 61 -8.96 27.74 -2.63
C CYS A 61 -9.07 28.71 -1.46
N SER A 62 -10.18 29.44 -1.39
CA SER A 62 -10.44 30.41 -0.32
C SER A 62 -11.07 29.75 0.90
N GLY A 63 -10.68 30.20 2.10
CA GLY A 63 -11.23 29.67 3.35
C GLY A 63 -10.92 28.18 3.52
N ASP A 64 -11.92 27.42 3.96
CA ASP A 64 -11.81 25.99 4.29
C ASP A 64 -12.24 25.08 3.12
N LEU A 65 -12.22 25.61 1.88
CA LEU A 65 -12.57 24.84 0.68
C LEU A 65 -11.39 23.97 0.23
N PHE A 66 -11.69 22.77 -0.24
CA PHE A 66 -10.71 21.89 -0.87
C PHE A 66 -10.77 21.97 -2.38
N TYR A 67 -9.63 21.79 -3.03
CA TYR A 67 -9.60 21.68 -4.47
C TYR A 67 -9.95 20.25 -4.88
N ASP A 68 -10.98 20.11 -5.70
CA ASP A 68 -11.35 18.86 -6.32
C ASP A 68 -10.82 18.83 -7.75
N ARG A 69 -9.86 17.94 -8.03
CA ARG A 69 -9.31 17.73 -9.38
C ARG A 69 -10.36 17.24 -10.38
N GLU A 70 -11.35 16.45 -9.95
CA GLU A 70 -12.30 15.82 -10.87
C GLU A 70 -13.30 16.84 -11.42
N THR A 71 -13.87 17.69 -10.55
CA THR A 71 -14.68 18.83 -10.99
C THR A 71 -13.86 20.03 -11.41
N GLN A 72 -12.56 20.05 -11.10
CA GLN A 72 -11.62 21.16 -11.25
C GLN A 72 -12.03 22.44 -10.50
N THR A 73 -12.78 22.31 -9.40
CA THR A 73 -13.32 23.44 -8.63
C THR A 73 -12.97 23.37 -7.15
N CYS A 74 -13.12 24.49 -6.45
CA CYS A 74 -13.03 24.52 -4.99
C CYS A 74 -14.40 24.13 -4.41
N VAL A 75 -14.42 23.03 -3.67
CA VAL A 75 -15.62 22.43 -3.08
C VAL A 75 -15.56 22.48 -1.56
N ASP A 76 -16.70 22.22 -0.91
CA ASP A 76 -16.76 22.15 0.54
C ASP A 76 -15.84 21.02 1.06
N SER A 77 -15.05 21.28 2.09
CA SER A 77 -14.11 20.29 2.65
C SER A 77 -14.78 19.04 3.21
N SER A 78 -16.08 19.10 3.53
CA SER A 78 -16.85 17.92 3.94
C SER A 78 -17.35 17.07 2.78
N SER A 79 -17.19 17.53 1.53
CA SER A 79 -17.72 16.85 0.34
C SER A 79 -16.73 15.93 -0.36
N ILE A 80 -15.43 16.06 -0.07
CA ILE A 80 -14.35 15.22 -0.61
C ILE A 80 -13.31 14.93 0.48
N ASP A 81 -12.64 13.78 0.36
CA ASP A 81 -11.52 13.46 1.23
C ASP A 81 -10.28 14.28 0.86
N CYS A 82 -9.49 14.69 1.86
CA CYS A 82 -8.20 15.28 1.60
C CYS A 82 -7.17 14.20 1.27
N ILE A 83 -6.87 14.07 -0.02
CA ILE A 83 -5.79 13.25 -0.53
C ILE A 83 -4.53 14.12 -0.59
N SER A 84 -3.76 14.11 0.50
CA SER A 84 -2.50 14.86 0.59
C SER A 84 -1.49 14.13 1.48
N SER A 85 -0.22 14.53 1.40
CA SER A 85 0.82 14.12 2.34
C SER A 85 0.61 14.69 3.75
N GLU A 86 -0.36 15.60 3.94
CA GLU A 86 -0.73 16.19 5.22
C GLU A 86 -2.22 15.94 5.53
N PRO A 87 -2.64 14.69 5.83
CA PRO A 87 -4.06 14.35 6.04
C PRO A 87 -4.70 15.10 7.22
N CYS A 88 -3.91 15.60 8.18
CA CYS A 88 -4.38 16.43 9.28
C CYS A 88 -4.76 17.86 8.87
N ALA A 89 -4.50 18.29 7.64
CA ALA A 89 -5.00 19.56 7.13
C ALA A 89 -6.53 19.59 7.06
N ALA A 90 -7.18 18.42 6.87
CA ALA A 90 -8.63 18.29 6.92
C ALA A 90 -9.18 18.03 8.33
N GLU A 91 -8.40 17.34 9.16
CA GLU A 91 -8.79 17.03 10.54
C GLU A 91 -7.82 17.69 11.53
N PRO A 92 -8.09 18.94 11.96
CA PRO A 92 -7.13 19.69 12.76
C PRO A 92 -6.92 19.06 14.14
N ASN A 93 -7.88 18.31 14.67
CA ASN A 93 -7.72 17.60 15.93
C ASN A 93 -8.42 16.24 15.86
N GLY A 94 -7.75 15.17 16.26
CA GLY A 94 -8.31 13.82 16.26
C GLY A 94 -7.41 12.83 15.56
N PHE A 95 -8.00 12.00 14.70
CA PHE A 95 -7.27 11.00 13.93
C PHE A 95 -7.71 11.02 12.47
N ALA A 96 -6.75 10.87 11.58
CA ALA A 96 -6.98 10.69 10.15
C ALA A 96 -6.46 9.33 9.70
N ALA A 97 -7.13 8.68 8.75
CA ALA A 97 -6.61 7.47 8.13
C ALA A 97 -5.37 7.80 7.31
N ASP A 98 -4.43 6.84 7.24
CA ASP A 98 -3.38 6.90 6.23
C ASP A 98 -3.99 6.56 4.85
N PRO A 99 -3.85 7.43 3.85
CA PRO A 99 -4.37 7.18 2.50
C PRO A 99 -3.59 6.08 1.74
N TYR A 100 -2.36 5.78 2.17
CA TYR A 100 -1.45 4.84 1.50
C TYR A 100 -1.39 3.49 2.20
N THR A 101 -1.70 3.40 3.49
CA THR A 101 -1.63 2.14 4.24
C THR A 101 -2.93 1.84 5.01
N CYS A 102 -3.25 0.55 5.17
CA CYS A 102 -4.44 0.11 5.92
C CYS A 102 -4.24 0.05 7.42
N ASN A 103 -3.02 -0.18 7.87
CA ASN A 103 -2.65 -0.19 9.28
C ASN A 103 -2.14 1.18 9.77
N GLY A 104 -1.90 2.16 8.89
CA GLY A 104 -1.46 3.50 9.26
C GLY A 104 -2.59 4.44 9.64
N TYR A 105 -2.27 5.39 10.50
CA TYR A 105 -3.13 6.52 10.85
C TYR A 105 -2.28 7.71 11.28
N TYR A 106 -2.88 8.89 11.33
CA TYR A 106 -2.26 10.10 11.87
C TYR A 106 -3.02 10.55 13.11
N TYR A 107 -2.28 10.87 14.18
CA TYR A 107 -2.81 11.60 15.32
C TYR A 107 -2.60 13.10 15.11
N CYS A 108 -3.70 13.84 14.96
CA CYS A 108 -3.71 15.24 14.58
C CYS A 108 -3.90 16.16 15.79
N ILE A 109 -3.03 17.16 15.93
CA ILE A 109 -3.18 18.27 16.88
C ILE A 109 -2.89 19.58 16.14
N ASN A 110 -3.86 20.51 16.16
CA ASN A 110 -3.80 21.79 15.45
C ASN A 110 -3.33 21.67 13.99
N GLY A 111 -3.84 20.66 13.28
CA GLY A 111 -3.51 20.41 11.86
C GLY A 111 -2.19 19.68 11.62
N THR A 112 -1.40 19.43 12.68
CA THR A 112 -0.14 18.69 12.57
C THR A 112 -0.33 17.24 12.97
N GLY A 113 0.06 16.32 12.09
CA GLY A 113 -0.07 14.88 12.30
C GLY A 113 1.21 14.23 12.78
N SER A 114 1.09 13.30 13.74
CA SER A 114 2.11 12.28 14.00
C SER A 114 1.63 10.95 13.44
N HIS A 115 2.42 10.32 12.58
CA HIS A 115 2.08 9.00 12.04
C HIS A 115 2.13 7.93 13.14
N GLY A 116 1.16 7.04 13.10
CA GLY A 116 1.07 5.87 13.95
C GLY A 116 0.70 4.65 13.11
N THR A 117 0.95 3.46 13.66
CA THR A 117 0.68 2.20 12.98
C THR A 117 -0.04 1.28 13.95
N CYS A 118 -1.11 0.64 13.47
CA CYS A 118 -1.81 -0.40 14.18
C CYS A 118 -0.89 -1.60 14.43
N GLY A 119 -1.19 -2.36 15.49
CA GLY A 119 -0.48 -3.61 15.77
C GLY A 119 -0.62 -4.62 14.64
N THR A 120 0.26 -5.62 14.59
CA THR A 120 0.23 -6.69 13.59
C THR A 120 -1.16 -7.33 13.47
N GLY A 121 -1.66 -7.46 12.23
CA GLY A 121 -2.98 -8.03 11.93
C GLY A 121 -4.16 -7.09 12.21
N MET A 122 -3.93 -5.80 12.44
CA MET A 122 -4.98 -4.81 12.67
C MET A 122 -4.94 -3.69 11.64
N ASN A 123 -6.12 -3.30 11.16
CA ASN A 123 -6.30 -2.16 10.28
C ASN A 123 -7.00 -1.02 11.00
N TYR A 124 -6.68 0.22 10.61
CA TYR A 124 -7.28 1.40 11.18
C TYR A 124 -8.67 1.62 10.59
N ASN A 125 -9.68 1.74 11.46
CA ASN A 125 -11.04 2.08 11.05
C ASN A 125 -11.30 3.57 11.35
N PRO A 126 -11.40 4.45 10.33
CA PRO A 126 -11.62 5.88 10.55
C PRO A 126 -12.99 6.22 11.15
N ALA A 127 -14.02 5.40 10.90
CA ALA A 127 -15.36 5.63 11.42
C ALA A 127 -15.45 5.42 12.95
N THR A 128 -14.62 4.51 13.48
CA THR A 128 -14.56 4.22 14.93
C THR A 128 -13.32 4.82 15.61
N MET A 129 -12.35 5.28 14.83
CA MET A 129 -11.04 5.78 15.28
C MET A 129 -10.23 4.74 16.06
N HIS A 130 -10.39 3.45 15.73
CA HIS A 130 -9.72 2.33 16.41
C HIS A 130 -9.02 1.38 15.43
N CYS A 131 -7.94 0.76 15.89
CA CYS A 131 -7.36 -0.39 15.22
C CYS A 131 -8.23 -1.62 15.51
N ILE A 132 -8.75 -2.22 14.44
CA ILE A 132 -9.65 -3.36 14.52
C ILE A 132 -8.99 -4.52 13.77
N ARG A 133 -8.92 -5.67 14.45
CA ARG A 133 -8.44 -6.91 13.85
C ARG A 133 -9.35 -7.31 12.69
N ASP A 134 -8.76 -7.66 11.56
CA ASP A 134 -9.47 -8.08 10.33
C ASP A 134 -10.45 -7.02 9.79
N PHE A 135 -10.26 -5.74 10.13
CA PHE A 135 -11.06 -4.68 9.50
C PHE A 135 -10.73 -4.62 8.01
N PRO A 136 -11.72 -4.62 7.10
CA PRO A 136 -11.47 -4.64 5.67
C PRO A 136 -10.52 -3.53 5.24
N CYS A 137 -9.50 -3.91 4.50
CA CYS A 137 -8.60 -2.97 3.85
C CYS A 137 -9.26 -2.57 2.53
N GLU A 138 -9.83 -1.36 2.47
CA GLU A 138 -10.26 -0.77 1.21
C GLU A 138 -9.02 -0.45 0.35
N GLU A 139 -9.19 -0.39 -0.98
CA GLU A 139 -8.08 -0.10 -1.90
C GLU A 139 -7.36 1.18 -1.49
N LYS A 140 -6.06 1.06 -1.24
CA LYS A 140 -5.19 2.18 -0.89
C LYS A 140 -4.55 2.78 -2.12
N MET A 141 -4.17 4.05 -1.97
CA MET A 141 -3.51 4.79 -3.02
C MET A 141 -2.05 4.34 -3.06
N ASP A 142 -1.53 4.12 -4.27
CA ASP A 142 -0.09 3.93 -4.48
C ASP A 142 0.59 5.29 -4.25
N PRO A 143 1.49 5.47 -3.26
CA PRO A 143 2.08 6.77 -2.93
C PRO A 143 2.84 7.42 -4.08
N ASP A 144 3.36 6.64 -5.03
CA ASP A 144 4.13 7.12 -6.17
C ASP A 144 3.25 7.36 -7.42
N SER A 145 1.98 6.96 -7.38
CA SER A 145 1.05 7.14 -8.49
C SER A 145 0.66 8.60 -8.70
N LEU A 146 0.95 9.12 -9.90
CA LEU A 146 0.46 10.44 -10.34
C LEU A 146 -1.08 10.51 -10.41
N CYS A 147 -1.78 9.39 -10.46
CA CYS A 147 -3.25 9.35 -10.43
C CYS A 147 -3.83 9.71 -9.05
N ASN A 148 -2.98 9.91 -8.04
CA ASN A 148 -3.37 10.50 -6.76
C ASN A 148 -3.65 11.99 -6.85
N ILE A 149 -3.16 12.67 -7.90
CA ILE A 149 -3.26 14.12 -8.03
C ILE A 149 -3.84 14.56 -9.37
N LEU A 150 -3.73 13.73 -10.41
CA LEU A 150 -4.27 13.98 -11.74
C LEU A 150 -5.72 13.50 -11.85
N PRO A 151 -6.59 14.26 -12.53
CA PRO A 151 -7.97 13.86 -12.74
C PRO A 151 -8.11 12.68 -13.72
N ASP A 152 -9.26 12.03 -13.67
CA ASP A 152 -9.58 10.92 -14.56
C ASP A 152 -9.54 11.33 -16.04
N GLY A 153 -9.01 10.44 -16.87
CA GLY A 153 -8.88 10.62 -18.31
C GLY A 153 -7.67 11.46 -18.77
N VAL A 154 -6.85 11.98 -17.84
CA VAL A 154 -5.58 12.62 -18.21
C VAL A 154 -4.59 11.56 -18.68
N PHE A 155 -3.97 11.83 -19.83
CA PHE A 155 -2.86 11.03 -20.33
C PHE A 155 -1.52 11.59 -19.85
N ILE A 156 -0.65 10.68 -19.43
CA ILE A 156 0.69 10.96 -18.91
C ILE A 156 1.69 10.30 -19.86
N LYS A 157 2.69 11.05 -20.32
CA LYS A 157 3.77 10.49 -21.12
C LYS A 157 4.63 9.56 -20.26
N ASP A 158 4.89 8.37 -20.79
CA ASP A 158 5.86 7.46 -20.19
C ASP A 158 7.28 8.01 -20.41
N THR A 159 8.01 8.25 -19.33
CA THR A 159 9.36 8.81 -19.34
C THR A 159 10.40 7.81 -19.85
N ASN A 160 10.10 6.51 -19.76
CA ASN A 160 10.99 5.40 -20.13
C ASN A 160 10.64 4.82 -21.50
N ASN A 161 9.46 5.11 -22.04
CA ASN A 161 9.02 4.64 -23.35
C ASN A 161 8.32 5.75 -24.15
N CYS A 162 8.98 6.31 -25.16
CA CYS A 162 8.40 7.36 -26.01
C CYS A 162 7.16 6.93 -26.83
N ASN A 163 6.95 5.62 -27.02
CA ASN A 163 5.74 5.07 -27.63
C ASN A 163 4.66 4.79 -26.57
N GLY A 164 5.03 4.75 -25.31
CA GLY A 164 4.15 4.51 -24.17
C GLY A 164 3.49 5.78 -23.66
N TYR A 165 2.34 5.58 -23.05
CA TYR A 165 1.65 6.57 -22.24
C TYR A 165 0.85 5.85 -21.17
N GLN A 166 0.43 6.60 -20.16
CA GLN A 166 -0.43 6.14 -19.09
C GLN A 166 -1.70 6.99 -19.09
N MET A 167 -2.77 6.49 -18.47
CA MET A 167 -4.00 7.24 -18.27
C MET A 167 -4.53 6.96 -16.87
N CYS A 168 -4.97 8.00 -16.18
CA CYS A 168 -5.63 7.85 -14.89
C CYS A 168 -7.10 7.48 -15.06
N TRP A 169 -7.53 6.48 -14.31
CA TRP A 169 -8.93 6.11 -14.22
C TRP A 169 -9.25 5.54 -12.84
N LYS A 170 -10.11 6.23 -12.09
CA LYS A 170 -10.44 5.89 -10.69
C LYS A 170 -9.20 5.70 -9.83
N SER A 171 -8.28 6.67 -9.89
CA SER A 171 -6.98 6.65 -9.16
C SER A 171 -6.03 5.50 -9.54
N LYS A 172 -6.33 4.71 -10.57
CA LYS A 172 -5.45 3.65 -11.09
C LYS A 172 -4.78 4.07 -12.39
N ILE A 173 -3.52 3.65 -12.56
CA ILE A 173 -2.77 3.81 -13.81
C ILE A 173 -3.21 2.75 -14.81
N ILE A 174 -3.60 3.18 -16.00
CA ILE A 174 -3.83 2.32 -17.16
C ILE A 174 -2.72 2.59 -18.18
N ASN A 175 -1.89 1.58 -18.45
CA ASN A 175 -0.83 1.66 -19.45
C ASN A 175 -1.38 1.56 -20.88
N GLY A 176 -0.79 2.32 -21.79
CA GLY A 176 -1.13 2.35 -23.20
C GLY A 176 0.10 2.53 -24.09
N THR A 177 -0.04 2.18 -25.37
CA THR A 177 1.01 2.35 -26.38
C THR A 177 0.41 2.92 -27.64
N CYS A 178 1.15 3.83 -28.28
CA CYS A 178 0.77 4.39 -29.56
C CYS A 178 0.82 3.31 -30.65
N PRO A 179 -0.10 3.34 -31.63
CA PRO A 179 -0.14 2.32 -32.67
C PRO A 179 1.13 2.36 -33.52
N GLY A 180 1.68 1.19 -33.85
CA GLY A 180 2.84 1.07 -34.73
C GLY A 180 4.07 1.82 -34.21
N THR A 181 4.61 2.74 -35.01
CA THR A 181 5.82 3.51 -34.67
C THR A 181 5.53 4.95 -34.27
N PHE A 182 4.28 5.28 -33.95
CA PHE A 182 3.92 6.62 -33.49
C PHE A 182 4.48 6.86 -32.09
N LEU A 183 4.79 8.11 -31.75
CA LEU A 183 5.27 8.49 -30.44
C LEU A 183 4.22 9.33 -29.72
N PHE A 184 4.15 9.22 -28.41
CA PHE A 184 3.18 9.96 -27.63
C PHE A 184 3.62 11.41 -27.42
N ASN A 185 2.76 12.37 -27.78
CA ASN A 185 2.95 13.78 -27.50
C ASN A 185 2.09 14.20 -26.31
N ALA A 186 2.74 14.43 -25.16
CA ALA A 186 2.09 14.87 -23.92
C ALA A 186 1.24 16.13 -24.12
N GLN A 187 1.83 17.17 -24.71
CA GLN A 187 1.23 18.50 -24.83
C GLN A 187 -0.06 18.54 -25.66
N LYS A 188 -0.29 17.50 -26.47
CA LYS A 188 -1.50 17.35 -27.30
C LYS A 188 -2.34 16.12 -26.94
N ALA A 189 -1.87 15.29 -26.01
CA ALA A 189 -2.45 13.99 -25.68
C ALA A 189 -2.77 13.12 -26.92
N GLU A 190 -1.84 13.06 -27.88
CA GLU A 190 -2.05 12.32 -29.13
C GLU A 190 -0.79 11.57 -29.58
N CYS A 191 -1.01 10.50 -30.35
CA CYS A 191 0.05 9.75 -31.01
C CYS A 191 0.43 10.46 -32.32
N VAL A 192 1.67 10.95 -32.39
CA VAL A 192 2.19 11.71 -33.54
C VAL A 192 3.32 10.97 -34.23
N TYR A 193 3.68 11.42 -35.43
CA TYR A 193 4.82 10.85 -36.14
C TYR A 193 6.14 11.16 -35.42
N PRO A 194 7.13 10.24 -35.41
CA PRO A 194 8.41 10.43 -34.73
C PRO A 194 9.16 11.72 -35.08
N GLN A 195 9.07 12.20 -36.33
CA GLN A 195 9.73 13.44 -36.76
C GLN A 195 9.08 14.73 -36.21
N THR A 196 7.96 14.63 -35.48
CA THR A 196 7.19 15.79 -34.99
C THR A 196 7.22 15.95 -33.46
N VAL A 197 7.91 15.06 -32.76
CA VAL A 197 8.07 15.09 -31.30
C VAL A 197 9.45 14.58 -30.94
N GLU A 198 10.09 15.22 -29.97
CA GLU A 198 11.37 14.73 -29.45
C GLU A 198 11.15 13.56 -28.48
N CYS A 199 11.90 12.50 -28.72
CA CYS A 199 11.99 11.35 -27.84
C CYS A 199 13.23 11.49 -26.97
N THR A 200 13.05 12.12 -25.82
CA THR A 200 14.00 12.07 -24.72
C THR A 200 13.48 11.05 -23.74
N ILE A 201 14.15 9.90 -23.67
CA ILE A 201 13.98 8.96 -22.56
C ILE A 201 14.74 9.59 -21.40
N THR A 202 14.00 10.10 -20.44
CA THR A 202 14.61 10.57 -19.19
C THR A 202 14.77 9.32 -18.36
N GLU A 203 15.99 8.78 -18.28
CA GLU A 203 16.29 7.81 -17.23
C GLU A 203 15.93 8.51 -15.92
N SER A 204 14.92 7.98 -15.20
CA SER A 204 14.51 8.55 -13.93
C SER A 204 15.76 8.73 -13.07
N PRO A 205 15.99 9.92 -12.47
CA PRO A 205 17.05 10.05 -11.51
C PRO A 205 16.82 8.96 -10.46
N PRO A 206 17.82 8.12 -10.22
CA PRO A 206 17.60 6.91 -9.49
C PRO A 206 17.25 7.31 -8.05
N VAL A 207 16.11 6.82 -7.55
CA VAL A 207 15.53 7.24 -6.26
C VAL A 207 16.48 6.84 -5.15
N THR A 208 17.18 7.80 -4.54
CA THR A 208 18.14 7.48 -3.47
C THR A 208 17.40 7.15 -2.18
N VAL A 209 17.64 5.94 -1.67
CA VAL A 209 16.99 5.45 -0.46
C VAL A 209 17.84 5.68 0.78
N ALA A 210 17.16 5.91 1.91
CA ALA A 210 17.79 6.10 3.20
C ALA A 210 18.72 4.93 3.55
N SER A 211 19.88 5.23 4.15
CA SER A 211 20.85 4.22 4.56
C SER A 211 20.20 3.17 5.47
N GLY A 212 20.30 1.90 5.09
CA GLY A 212 19.76 0.77 5.85
C GLY A 212 18.62 0.00 5.16
N ILE A 213 18.07 0.51 4.06
CA ILE A 213 17.10 -0.24 3.23
C ILE A 213 17.82 -1.29 2.37
N CYS A 214 18.88 -0.89 1.66
CA CYS A 214 19.77 -1.80 0.94
C CYS A 214 21.00 -2.13 1.80
N ALA A 215 21.36 -3.41 1.92
CA ALA A 215 22.57 -3.81 2.63
C ALA A 215 23.81 -3.76 1.72
N LYS A 216 23.66 -4.08 0.43
CA LYS A 216 24.70 -3.98 -0.61
C LYS A 216 24.08 -3.82 -2.01
N ALA A 217 24.93 -3.46 -2.97
CA ALA A 217 24.56 -3.43 -4.38
C ALA A 217 24.16 -4.83 -4.86
N GLY A 218 23.09 -4.90 -5.64
CA GLY A 218 22.56 -6.14 -6.18
C GLY A 218 21.65 -6.92 -5.23
N ASP A 219 21.33 -6.37 -4.06
CA ASP A 219 20.32 -6.94 -3.17
C ASP A 219 18.93 -6.85 -3.78
N PHE A 220 18.09 -7.79 -3.37
CA PHE A 220 16.67 -7.77 -3.63
C PHE A 220 15.94 -7.74 -2.29
N ILE A 221 14.98 -6.84 -2.15
CA ILE A 221 14.17 -6.67 -0.94
C ILE A 221 12.69 -6.70 -1.28
N SER A 222 11.86 -7.11 -0.33
CA SER A 222 10.40 -7.07 -0.49
C SER A 222 9.91 -5.63 -0.72
N ASP A 223 8.86 -5.46 -1.52
CA ASP A 223 8.21 -4.14 -1.66
C ASP A 223 7.30 -3.79 -0.48
N ASN A 224 7.01 -4.79 0.37
CA ASN A 224 6.16 -4.70 1.56
C ASN A 224 4.69 -4.33 1.30
N GLU A 225 4.25 -4.43 0.05
CA GLU A 225 2.88 -4.13 -0.37
C GLU A 225 2.24 -5.36 -1.00
N THR A 226 2.95 -6.01 -1.92
CA THR A 226 2.45 -7.14 -2.68
C THR A 226 3.35 -8.36 -2.48
N CYS A 227 2.77 -9.56 -2.51
CA CYS A 227 3.58 -10.76 -2.35
C CYS A 227 4.43 -11.08 -3.60
N ASN A 228 4.16 -10.50 -4.76
CA ASN A 228 4.93 -10.71 -5.98
C ASN A 228 5.93 -9.56 -6.27
N GLY A 229 5.81 -8.41 -5.62
CA GLY A 229 6.68 -7.27 -5.86
C GLY A 229 7.94 -7.25 -5.00
N TYR A 230 8.97 -6.62 -5.54
CA TYR A 230 10.29 -6.48 -4.91
C TYR A 230 11.02 -5.25 -5.44
N TYR A 231 12.08 -4.85 -4.75
CA TYR A 231 13.03 -3.87 -5.25
C TYR A 231 14.40 -4.47 -5.46
N TYR A 232 15.08 -4.06 -6.53
CA TYR A 232 16.49 -4.33 -6.77
C TYR A 232 17.34 -3.10 -6.41
N CYS A 233 18.39 -3.31 -5.63
CA CYS A 233 19.27 -2.27 -5.12
C CYS A 233 20.42 -1.94 -6.09
N HIS A 234 20.36 -0.79 -6.76
CA HIS A 234 21.46 -0.26 -7.57
C HIS A 234 22.33 0.71 -6.77
N GLU A 235 23.65 0.52 -6.81
CA GLU A 235 24.61 1.47 -6.22
C GLU A 235 24.98 2.55 -7.24
N LEU A 236 24.92 3.81 -6.81
CA LEU A 236 25.35 4.96 -7.59
C LEU A 236 26.84 5.23 -7.41
N GLU A 237 27.41 6.04 -8.32
CA GLU A 237 28.79 6.51 -8.19
C GLU A 237 29.06 7.29 -6.88
N THR A 238 28.01 7.82 -6.26
CA THR A 238 28.06 8.52 -4.96
C THR A 238 28.17 7.58 -3.77
N GLY A 239 27.98 6.26 -3.96
CA GLY A 239 27.88 5.25 -2.90
C GLY A 239 26.50 5.18 -2.24
N GLU A 240 25.51 5.92 -2.76
CA GLU A 240 24.11 5.80 -2.36
C GLU A 240 23.42 4.67 -3.14
N PHE A 241 22.34 4.13 -2.57
CA PHE A 241 21.54 3.09 -3.23
C PHE A 241 20.26 3.65 -3.79
N THR A 242 19.77 3.01 -4.85
CA THR A 242 18.48 3.30 -5.45
C THR A 242 17.70 2.02 -5.69
N LEU A 243 16.38 2.13 -5.66
CA LEU A 243 15.49 0.99 -5.81
C LEU A 243 14.89 0.98 -7.22
N GLU A 244 15.00 -0.15 -7.89
CA GLU A 244 14.23 -0.46 -9.10
C GLU A 244 13.13 -1.47 -8.72
N HIS A 245 11.85 -1.08 -8.87
CA HIS A 245 10.74 -2.00 -8.60
C HIS A 245 10.67 -3.08 -9.67
N GLY A 246 10.48 -4.31 -9.22
CA GLY A 246 10.30 -5.49 -10.05
C GLY A 246 9.13 -6.32 -9.55
N VAL A 247 8.57 -7.12 -10.45
CA VAL A 247 7.42 -7.98 -10.16
C VAL A 247 7.75 -9.39 -10.59
N CYS A 248 7.52 -10.35 -9.69
CA CYS A 248 7.66 -11.76 -9.98
C CYS A 248 6.62 -12.20 -11.04
N PRO A 249 6.96 -13.16 -11.91
CA PRO A 249 6.00 -13.67 -12.91
C PRO A 249 4.73 -14.25 -12.28
N ASP A 250 3.63 -14.22 -13.03
CA ASP A 250 2.30 -14.68 -12.59
C ASP A 250 2.34 -15.97 -11.75
N GLY A 251 1.69 -15.93 -10.59
CA GLY A 251 1.58 -17.05 -9.66
C GLY A 251 2.83 -17.31 -8.82
N ARG A 252 3.82 -16.42 -8.85
CA ARG A 252 5.02 -16.48 -8.01
C ARG A 252 5.12 -15.30 -7.07
N PHE A 253 5.54 -15.60 -5.84
CA PHE A 253 5.81 -14.63 -4.80
C PHE A 253 7.29 -14.49 -4.54
N PHE A 254 7.67 -13.26 -4.22
CA PHE A 254 9.00 -12.88 -3.84
C PHE A 254 9.26 -13.27 -2.38
N TYR A 255 10.46 -13.75 -2.10
CA TYR A 255 10.99 -13.77 -0.75
C TYR A 255 12.50 -13.55 -0.78
N GLU A 256 13.01 -12.99 0.31
CA GLU A 256 14.43 -12.74 0.50
C GLU A 256 15.14 -14.05 0.88
N SER A 257 16.23 -14.37 0.18
CA SER A 257 17.10 -15.50 0.50
C SER A 257 18.55 -15.05 0.67
N ASP A 258 19.35 -15.84 1.38
CA ASP A 258 20.77 -15.52 1.62
C ASP A 258 21.59 -15.40 0.32
N ASP A 259 21.13 -16.03 -0.77
CA ASP A 259 21.76 -16.02 -2.09
C ASP A 259 21.10 -15.01 -3.06
N GLY A 260 20.20 -14.14 -2.57
CA GLY A 260 19.49 -13.11 -3.34
C GLY A 260 17.96 -13.23 -3.28
N GLY A 261 17.26 -12.46 -4.10
CA GLY A 261 15.79 -12.50 -4.20
C GLY A 261 15.30 -13.71 -5.00
N VAL A 262 14.26 -14.39 -4.53
CA VAL A 262 13.70 -15.57 -5.21
C VAL A 262 12.21 -15.43 -5.46
N CYS A 263 11.79 -15.60 -6.72
CA CYS A 263 10.39 -15.77 -7.09
C CYS A 263 9.98 -17.25 -7.05
N ALA A 264 9.32 -17.68 -5.98
CA ALA A 264 8.82 -19.04 -5.80
C ALA A 264 7.30 -19.13 -5.99
N PRO A 265 6.74 -20.32 -6.28
CA PRO A 265 5.29 -20.50 -6.31
C PRO A 265 4.64 -19.96 -5.02
N ARG A 266 3.52 -19.25 -5.16
CA ARG A 266 2.77 -18.62 -4.05
C ARG A 266 2.46 -19.52 -2.85
N SER A 267 2.28 -20.82 -3.07
CA SER A 267 2.05 -21.81 -2.00
C SER A 267 3.30 -22.13 -1.18
N LYS A 268 4.48 -21.70 -1.62
CA LYS A 268 5.76 -21.94 -0.93
C LYS A 268 6.29 -20.72 -0.19
N VAL A 269 5.60 -19.60 -0.27
CA VAL A 269 6.05 -18.33 0.32
C VAL A 269 5.04 -17.92 1.38
N ASN A 270 5.47 -17.93 2.64
CA ASN A 270 4.75 -17.24 3.70
C ASN A 270 4.97 -15.74 3.48
N CYS A 271 3.88 -15.03 3.22
CA CYS A 271 3.90 -13.61 2.90
C CYS A 271 2.77 -12.92 3.66
N PRO A 272 3.07 -11.87 4.45
CA PRO A 272 2.06 -11.12 5.20
C PRO A 272 1.39 -10.00 4.38
N TYR A 273 1.80 -9.80 3.12
CA TYR A 273 1.33 -8.72 2.23
C TYR A 273 0.21 -9.21 1.31
N ASP A 274 -0.09 -8.48 0.23
CA ASP A 274 -1.20 -8.82 -0.66
C ASP A 274 -0.95 -10.14 -1.42
N ARG A 275 -1.63 -11.20 -0.98
CA ARG A 275 -1.65 -12.50 -1.65
C ARG A 275 -2.67 -12.57 -2.78
N CYS A 276 -3.62 -11.64 -2.90
CA CYS A 276 -4.59 -11.63 -3.98
C CYS A 276 -4.04 -11.03 -5.29
N VAL A 277 -2.82 -10.50 -5.26
CA VAL A 277 -2.12 -10.02 -6.45
C VAL A 277 -2.12 -11.09 -7.56
N ASP A 278 -2.43 -10.64 -8.77
CA ASP A 278 -2.64 -11.43 -10.00
C ASP A 278 -3.78 -12.45 -9.96
N LEU A 279 -4.67 -12.43 -8.96
CA LEU A 279 -5.86 -13.28 -8.89
C LEU A 279 -7.15 -12.51 -9.13
N GLY A 280 -8.20 -13.22 -9.55
CA GLY A 280 -9.55 -12.69 -9.53
C GLY A 280 -9.91 -11.80 -10.73
N ASN A 281 -9.05 -11.70 -11.75
CA ASN A 281 -9.20 -10.76 -12.88
C ASN A 281 -10.31 -11.13 -13.90
N THR A 282 -10.86 -12.33 -13.81
CA THR A 282 -11.98 -12.78 -14.69
C THR A 282 -13.12 -13.42 -13.92
N THR A 283 -12.78 -14.18 -12.89
CA THR A 283 -13.71 -14.79 -11.94
C THR A 283 -13.07 -14.76 -10.56
N ILE A 284 -13.88 -14.77 -9.50
CA ILE A 284 -13.40 -14.91 -8.12
C ILE A 284 -12.44 -16.10 -8.03
N GLN A 285 -11.29 -15.86 -7.40
CA GLN A 285 -10.29 -16.86 -7.05
C GLN A 285 -10.01 -16.76 -5.56
N LEU A 286 -9.39 -17.79 -5.00
CA LEU A 286 -9.10 -17.92 -3.59
C LEU A 286 -7.59 -18.05 -3.38
N ALA A 287 -7.08 -17.58 -2.25
CA ALA A 287 -5.69 -17.73 -1.84
C ALA A 287 -5.62 -18.30 -0.43
N ASN A 288 -4.55 -19.03 -0.08
CA ASN A 288 -4.32 -19.39 1.33
C ASN A 288 -4.18 -18.12 2.17
N GLU A 289 -4.78 -18.12 3.36
CA GLU A 289 -4.49 -17.15 4.41
C GLU A 289 -3.17 -17.54 5.11
N SER A 290 -2.39 -16.56 5.57
CA SER A 290 -1.10 -16.81 6.22
C SER A 290 -1.30 -17.10 7.72
N ASP A 291 -0.38 -17.86 8.33
CA ASP A 291 -0.34 -18.10 9.78
C ASP A 291 -1.61 -18.75 10.38
N ASP A 292 -2.24 -19.68 9.68
CA ASP A 292 -3.53 -20.27 10.09
C ASP A 292 -3.59 -21.81 10.04
N ASP A 293 -2.45 -22.47 9.82
CA ASP A 293 -2.35 -23.93 9.62
C ASP A 293 -3.14 -24.40 8.40
N CYS A 294 -3.18 -23.58 7.35
CA CYS A 294 -3.81 -23.84 6.06
C CYS A 294 -5.32 -24.12 6.14
N ARG A 295 -6.04 -23.49 7.08
CA ARG A 295 -7.48 -23.70 7.27
C ARG A 295 -8.36 -22.65 6.62
N GLY A 296 -7.84 -21.44 6.47
CA GLY A 296 -8.48 -20.26 5.93
C GLY A 296 -8.07 -19.97 4.51
N TYR A 297 -8.87 -19.12 3.88
CA TYR A 297 -8.66 -18.63 2.54
C TYR A 297 -9.15 -17.19 2.39
N LEU A 298 -8.45 -16.43 1.56
CA LEU A 298 -8.86 -15.13 1.08
C LEU A 298 -9.75 -15.30 -0.15
N ILE A 299 -10.71 -14.40 -0.33
CA ILE A 299 -11.55 -14.29 -1.52
C ILE A 299 -11.01 -13.14 -2.35
N CYS A 300 -10.48 -13.43 -3.52
CA CYS A 300 -9.80 -12.47 -4.38
C CYS A 300 -10.64 -12.09 -5.59
N GLN A 301 -10.74 -10.79 -5.85
CA GLN A 301 -11.36 -10.21 -7.04
C GLN A 301 -10.53 -9.00 -7.50
N ASP A 302 -10.26 -8.91 -8.80
CA ASP A 302 -9.51 -7.79 -9.41
C ASP A 302 -8.15 -7.49 -8.72
N GLY A 303 -7.45 -8.54 -8.29
CA GLY A 303 -6.13 -8.45 -7.67
C GLY A 303 -6.14 -8.18 -6.16
N THR A 304 -7.31 -7.99 -5.53
CA THR A 304 -7.42 -7.62 -4.11
C THR A 304 -8.30 -8.57 -3.30
N SER A 305 -8.11 -8.58 -1.98
CA SER A 305 -8.95 -9.37 -1.07
C SER A 305 -10.28 -8.67 -0.78
N ILE A 306 -11.39 -9.31 -1.13
CA ILE A 306 -12.75 -8.84 -0.85
C ILE A 306 -13.37 -9.51 0.38
N GLY A 307 -12.62 -10.38 1.05
CA GLY A 307 -13.05 -11.09 2.24
C GLY A 307 -12.22 -12.34 2.52
N SER A 308 -12.56 -13.05 3.59
CA SER A 308 -11.94 -14.33 3.94
C SER A 308 -12.97 -15.35 4.41
N GLY A 309 -12.55 -16.60 4.49
CA GLY A 309 -13.36 -17.72 4.96
C GLY A 309 -12.48 -18.81 5.57
N ILE A 310 -13.11 -19.73 6.30
CA ILE A 310 -12.44 -20.89 6.90
C ILE A 310 -13.12 -22.15 6.40
N CYS A 311 -12.34 -23.20 6.15
CA CYS A 311 -12.85 -24.49 5.74
C CYS A 311 -13.72 -25.14 6.82
N PRO A 312 -14.80 -25.85 6.44
CA PRO A 312 -15.69 -26.52 7.39
C PRO A 312 -15.02 -27.74 8.02
N THR A 313 -15.49 -28.18 9.18
CA THR A 313 -15.21 -29.54 9.72
C THR A 313 -13.72 -29.88 9.84
N ASP A 314 -12.90 -28.95 10.33
CA ASP A 314 -11.44 -29.12 10.48
C ASP A 314 -10.72 -29.54 9.18
N GLU A 315 -11.28 -29.17 8.02
CA GLU A 315 -10.65 -29.34 6.71
C GLU A 315 -9.59 -28.26 6.45
N TYR A 316 -8.76 -28.51 5.44
CA TYR A 316 -7.67 -27.65 5.03
C TYR A 316 -7.96 -27.06 3.65
N PHE A 317 -7.64 -25.79 3.46
CA PHE A 317 -7.76 -25.13 2.18
C PHE A 317 -6.57 -25.47 1.27
N ASP A 318 -6.87 -26.08 0.13
CA ASP A 318 -5.90 -26.33 -0.92
C ASP A 318 -6.00 -25.25 -2.01
N GLU A 319 -5.07 -24.29 -1.99
CA GLU A 319 -4.98 -23.21 -2.97
C GLU A 319 -4.74 -23.69 -4.40
N VAL A 320 -4.17 -24.88 -4.62
CA VAL A 320 -3.97 -25.41 -5.97
C VAL A 320 -5.30 -25.87 -6.57
N THR A 321 -6.16 -26.50 -5.77
CA THR A 321 -7.47 -26.98 -6.22
C THR A 321 -8.60 -26.00 -5.95
N GLN A 322 -8.32 -24.91 -5.23
CA GLN A 322 -9.26 -23.84 -4.84
C GLN A 322 -10.42 -24.38 -3.99
N ARG A 323 -10.16 -25.37 -3.13
CA ARG A 323 -11.20 -26.09 -2.37
C ARG A 323 -10.71 -26.53 -1.00
N CYS A 324 -11.66 -26.68 -0.09
CA CYS A 324 -11.45 -27.37 1.17
C CYS A 324 -11.29 -28.89 0.94
N SER A 325 -10.38 -29.48 1.70
CA SER A 325 -10.00 -30.88 1.61
C SER A 325 -9.86 -31.47 3.00
N THR A 326 -10.30 -32.72 3.14
CA THR A 326 -10.05 -33.53 4.35
C THR A 326 -8.62 -34.06 4.43
N GLN A 327 -7.84 -33.93 3.34
CA GLN A 327 -6.41 -34.23 3.37
C GLN A 327 -5.67 -33.07 4.02
N VAL A 328 -4.71 -33.40 4.89
CA VAL A 328 -3.85 -32.39 5.52
C VAL A 328 -3.07 -31.66 4.43
N ILE A 329 -3.29 -30.35 4.35
CA ILE A 329 -2.50 -29.43 3.53
C ILE A 329 -1.52 -28.72 4.46
N SER A 330 -0.25 -28.70 4.08
CA SER A 330 0.84 -28.06 4.85
C SER A 330 1.72 -27.30 3.86
N TYR A 331 1.17 -26.21 3.34
CA TYR A 331 1.91 -25.31 2.49
C TYR A 331 2.69 -24.32 3.36
N PRO A 332 3.97 -24.05 3.08
CA PRO A 332 4.72 -23.01 3.78
C PRO A 332 4.01 -21.65 3.80
N ALA A 333 3.18 -21.37 2.78
CA ALA A 333 2.36 -20.17 2.69
C ALA A 333 1.41 -19.91 3.88
N CYS A 334 1.00 -20.95 4.59
CA CYS A 334 -0.02 -20.90 5.65
C CYS A 334 0.42 -21.61 6.93
N GLU A 335 1.70 -22.00 7.00
CA GLU A 335 2.27 -22.57 8.22
C GLU A 335 2.26 -21.53 9.35
N LEU A 336 1.97 -22.01 10.56
CA LEU A 336 1.99 -21.18 11.76
C LEU A 336 3.41 -20.69 12.06
N SER A 337 3.61 -19.37 12.05
CA SER A 337 4.84 -18.78 12.59
C SER A 337 5.00 -19.11 14.08
N SER A 338 6.25 -19.34 14.51
CA SER A 338 6.62 -19.79 15.86
C SER A 338 6.20 -18.87 17.02
N SER A 339 5.64 -17.70 16.73
CA SER A 339 5.04 -16.76 17.69
C SER A 339 3.59 -17.11 18.08
N SER A 340 2.91 -17.99 17.35
CA SER A 340 1.50 -18.34 17.57
C SER A 340 1.28 -19.58 18.46
N SER A 341 2.34 -20.34 18.76
CA SER A 341 2.28 -21.58 19.57
C SER A 341 2.36 -21.37 21.09
N SER A 342 1.76 -20.29 21.62
CA SER A 342 1.58 -20.13 23.07
C SER A 342 0.12 -19.89 23.45
N SER A 343 -0.76 -20.81 23.06
CA SER A 343 -1.95 -21.08 23.86
C SER A 343 -2.41 -22.54 23.72
N SER A 344 -2.57 -23.19 24.86
CA SER A 344 -3.25 -24.46 25.13
C SER A 344 -2.58 -25.78 24.72
N SER A 345 -1.87 -26.39 25.68
CA SER A 345 -2.23 -27.74 26.18
C SER A 345 -1.41 -28.13 27.41
N SER A 346 -2.06 -28.14 28.58
CA SER A 346 -1.61 -28.92 29.75
C SER A 346 -2.82 -29.22 30.65
N SER A 347 -3.42 -30.38 30.40
CA SER A 347 -4.28 -31.13 31.32
C SER A 347 -3.61 -32.52 31.40
N SER A 348 -3.40 -33.21 32.52
CA SER A 348 -3.85 -33.13 33.90
C SER A 348 -2.90 -34.00 34.74
N ALA A 349 -2.69 -33.68 36.01
CA ALA A 349 -2.47 -34.68 37.07
C ALA A 349 -2.57 -34.00 38.44
N THR A 350 -3.74 -34.02 39.07
CA THR A 350 -3.86 -33.68 40.50
C THR A 350 -4.47 -34.86 41.24
N THR A 351 -3.64 -35.41 42.12
CA THR A 351 -3.90 -36.49 43.07
C THR A 351 -4.99 -36.12 44.06
N THR A 352 -5.85 -37.09 44.34
CA THR A 352 -6.90 -37.14 45.37
C THR A 352 -6.40 -36.84 46.78
N SER A 353 -7.18 -36.09 47.55
CA SER A 353 -7.34 -36.30 48.99
C SER A 353 -8.74 -35.86 49.43
N GLU A 354 -9.40 -36.77 50.14
CA GLU A 354 -10.75 -36.68 50.70
C GLU A 354 -10.83 -35.65 51.83
N THR A 355 -11.99 -35.02 52.03
CA THR A 355 -12.75 -35.02 53.31
C THR A 355 -14.16 -34.45 53.07
N ALA A 356 -15.15 -35.10 53.69
CA ALA A 356 -16.60 -34.84 53.75
C ALA A 356 -16.98 -33.41 54.20
N THR A 357 -18.20 -32.87 54.02
CA THR A 357 -19.49 -33.42 54.49
C THR A 357 -20.67 -32.59 53.96
N ASP A 358 -21.77 -33.30 53.69
CA ASP A 358 -23.21 -32.99 53.83
C ASP A 358 -23.92 -31.82 53.12
N GLY A 359 -25.07 -32.15 52.51
CA GLY A 359 -26.23 -31.24 52.52
C GLY A 359 -27.19 -31.20 51.32
N SER A 360 -27.86 -32.32 51.00
CA SER A 360 -29.30 -32.45 50.66
C SER A 360 -29.98 -31.64 49.52
N SER A 361 -30.56 -32.42 48.57
CA SER A 361 -31.96 -32.35 48.01
C SER A 361 -32.37 -31.12 47.16
N SER A 362 -33.19 -31.16 46.09
CA SER A 362 -34.14 -32.11 45.47
C SER A 362 -34.34 -31.65 44.00
N ALA A 363 -34.39 -32.55 43.00
CA ALA A 363 -35.61 -33.04 42.31
C ALA A 363 -36.50 -31.97 41.62
N ASP A 364 -36.56 -32.04 40.28
CA ASP A 364 -37.74 -32.12 39.38
C ASP A 364 -37.36 -31.56 37.98
N SER A 365 -37.29 -32.34 36.90
CA SER A 365 -38.41 -32.86 36.07
C SER A 365 -39.27 -31.70 35.53
N GLU A 366 -39.57 -31.50 34.24
CA GLU A 366 -39.76 -32.40 33.10
C GLU A 366 -40.01 -31.57 31.82
N ALA A 367 -39.88 -32.23 30.65
CA ALA A 367 -40.65 -32.07 29.40
C ALA A 367 -40.75 -30.67 28.70
N SER A 368 -40.17 -30.47 27.51
CA SER A 368 -40.54 -31.00 26.17
C SER A 368 -41.72 -30.33 25.45
N SER A 369 -41.49 -30.11 24.14
CA SER A 369 -42.40 -29.81 23.01
C SER A 369 -42.48 -28.32 22.64
N SER A 370 -41.92 -27.85 21.53
CA SER A 370 -42.10 -28.16 20.09
C SER A 370 -43.40 -27.62 19.47
N THR A 371 -43.27 -27.19 18.21
CA THR A 371 -44.32 -26.77 17.21
C THR A 371 -44.83 -25.31 17.38
N THR A 372 -44.99 -24.44 16.37
CA THR A 372 -45.09 -24.61 14.91
C THR A 372 -44.88 -23.27 14.18
N ILE A 373 -44.50 -23.41 12.91
CA ILE A 373 -44.48 -22.51 11.75
C ILE A 373 -45.77 -21.70 11.50
N ASN A 374 -45.62 -20.41 11.16
CA ASN A 374 -46.26 -19.59 10.10
C ASN A 374 -46.04 -18.11 10.48
N GLY A 375 -45.63 -17.15 9.65
CA GLY A 375 -45.78 -16.97 8.21
C GLY A 375 -46.37 -15.57 7.99
N SER A 376 -45.55 -14.61 7.58
CA SER A 376 -45.84 -13.39 6.79
C SER A 376 -44.57 -12.62 6.55
#